data_AF-A0A846XHK4-F1
#
_entry.id   AF-A0A846XHK4-F1
#
_cell.length_a   1.000
_cell.length_b   1.000
_cell.length_c   1.000
_cell.angle_alpha   90.00
_cell.angle_beta   90.00
_cell.angle_gamma   90.00
#
_symmetry.space_group_name_H-M   'P 1'
#
loop_
_entity.id
_entity.type
_entity.pdbx_description
1 polymer ?
#
loop_
_entity_poly.entity_id
_entity_poly.type
_entity_poly.pdbx_seq_one_letter_code
_entity_poly.pdbx_strand_id
1 'polypeptide(L)'
;MSADDVARIFAIEDKVERLKAATEGVAAAQQTINELTRIRRAVIRELHAEGWTFARIGAAAGLSRARIHQVSTQGPAPEGLFFGHGPLTLLVPDTRAGRLMGAPDPAAAPRLADQLKELGFGVTIEPFAPGRPVDLLRDGLIVISGPELSPSLRQLIAGDPRLRRAVARPGDGRRGIEDRAARRIYRPASPDPHDIAYLARLPRPDGRGTVLVIDGLHPPGSLGAVRLLATRLATLHERAANRRFSVLIGVRYERGTGEPVDADLLTPVYLHDPVDSRLRPARQRR
;
A
#
# COMPACT_ATOMS: atom_id res chain seq x y z
N MET A 1 1.75 -0.03 -23.82
CA MET A 1 1.11 -0.12 -25.14
C MET A 1 2.16 -0.57 -26.15
N SER A 2 1.97 -1.73 -26.76
CA SER A 2 2.86 -2.28 -27.78
C SER A 2 2.60 -1.63 -29.15
N ALA A 3 3.50 -1.84 -30.11
CA ALA A 3 3.25 -1.46 -31.50
C ALA A 3 1.99 -2.16 -32.07
N ASP A 4 1.76 -3.41 -31.66
CA ASP A 4 0.58 -4.19 -32.05
C ASP A 4 -0.72 -3.58 -31.49
N ASP A 5 -0.69 -3.02 -30.27
CA ASP A 5 -1.84 -2.33 -29.69
C ASP A 5 -2.23 -1.10 -30.52
N VAL A 6 -1.25 -0.32 -30.97
CA VAL A 6 -1.48 0.86 -31.80
C VAL A 6 -2.06 0.47 -33.17
N ALA A 7 -1.53 -0.58 -33.78
CA ALA A 7 -2.04 -1.10 -35.05
C ALA A 7 -3.51 -1.56 -34.91
N ARG A 8 -3.87 -2.24 -33.81
CA ARG A 8 -5.26 -2.63 -33.52
C ARG A 8 -6.19 -1.43 -33.38
N ILE A 9 -5.78 -0.39 -32.66
CA ILE A 9 -6.58 0.83 -32.51
C ILE A 9 -6.77 1.52 -33.87
N PHE A 10 -5.71 1.60 -34.69
CA PHE A 10 -5.79 2.23 -36.02
C PHE A 10 -6.79 1.51 -36.95
N ALA A 11 -6.94 0.20 -36.82
CA ALA A 11 -7.85 -0.62 -37.62
C ALA A 11 -9.34 -0.49 -37.26
N ILE A 12 -9.70 0.14 -36.14
CA ILE A 12 -11.11 0.30 -35.72
C ILE A 12 -11.84 1.23 -36.69
N GLU A 13 -12.82 0.76 -37.46
CA GLU A 13 -13.51 1.57 -38.47
C GLU A 13 -14.37 2.70 -37.89
N ASP A 14 -15.13 2.39 -36.83
CA ASP A 14 -15.98 3.39 -36.17
C ASP A 14 -15.12 4.47 -35.49
N LYS A 15 -15.39 5.74 -35.83
CA LYS A 15 -14.57 6.87 -35.37
C LYS A 15 -14.69 7.11 -33.87
N VAL A 16 -15.86 6.86 -33.28
CA VAL A 16 -16.11 7.08 -31.86
C VAL A 16 -15.40 5.99 -31.05
N GLU A 17 -15.52 4.74 -31.46
CA GLU A 17 -14.83 3.61 -30.84
C GLU A 17 -13.30 3.73 -31.00
N ARG A 18 -12.82 4.18 -32.16
CA ARG A 18 -11.38 4.48 -32.35
C ARG A 18 -10.90 5.56 -31.39
N LEU A 19 -11.66 6.65 -31.21
CA LEU A 19 -11.32 7.73 -30.28
C LEU A 19 -11.28 7.25 -28.83
N LYS A 20 -12.27 6.44 -28.40
CA LYS A 20 -12.30 5.85 -27.06
C LYS A 20 -11.07 4.96 -26.83
N ALA A 21 -10.81 4.03 -27.74
CA ALA A 21 -9.68 3.11 -27.65
C ALA A 21 -8.33 3.85 -27.66
N ALA A 22 -8.18 4.89 -28.48
CA ALA A 22 -6.98 5.74 -28.48
C ALA A 22 -6.81 6.48 -27.14
N THR A 23 -7.90 7.01 -26.57
CA THR A 23 -7.88 7.71 -25.28
C THR A 23 -7.44 6.77 -24.15
N GLU A 24 -7.99 5.56 -24.10
CA GLU A 24 -7.58 4.51 -23.16
C GLU A 24 -6.12 4.11 -23.35
N GLY A 25 -5.67 3.97 -24.60
CA GLY A 25 -4.29 3.67 -24.95
C GLY A 25 -3.30 4.73 -24.46
N VAL A 26 -3.64 6.01 -24.63
CA VAL A 26 -2.85 7.15 -24.09
C VAL A 26 -2.78 7.08 -22.57
N ALA A 27 -3.89 6.83 -21.88
CA ALA A 27 -3.92 6.72 -20.43
C ALA A 27 -3.02 5.56 -19.92
N ALA A 28 -3.10 4.39 -20.56
CA ALA A 28 -2.27 3.24 -20.23
C ALA A 28 -0.76 3.50 -20.50
N ALA A 29 -0.43 4.19 -21.58
CA ALA A 29 0.94 4.60 -21.88
C ALA A 29 1.47 5.60 -20.83
N GLN A 30 0.65 6.59 -20.44
CA GLN A 30 1.03 7.57 -19.43
C GLN A 30 1.27 6.93 -18.05
N GLN A 31 0.47 5.92 -17.67
CA GLN A 31 0.71 5.12 -16.47
C GLN A 31 2.09 4.46 -16.49
N THR A 32 2.46 3.84 -17.62
CA THR A 32 3.77 3.21 -17.80
C THR A 32 4.91 4.23 -17.69
N ILE A 33 4.74 5.41 -18.30
CA ILE A 33 5.72 6.50 -18.23
C ILE A 33 5.91 6.98 -16.79
N ASN A 34 4.80 7.13 -16.04
CA ASN A 34 4.84 7.53 -14.64
C ASN A 34 5.63 6.52 -13.80
N GLU A 35 5.40 5.23 -13.99
CA GLU A 35 6.10 4.15 -13.28
C GLU A 35 7.60 4.14 -13.56
N LEU A 36 7.99 4.19 -14.84
CA LEU A 36 9.39 4.29 -15.24
C LEU A 36 10.05 5.54 -14.66
N THR A 37 9.32 6.65 -14.57
CA THR A 37 9.81 7.88 -13.94
C THR A 37 10.04 7.71 -12.45
N ARG A 38 9.13 7.04 -11.72
CA ARG A 38 9.33 6.71 -10.29
C ARG A 38 10.57 5.84 -10.08
N ILE A 39 10.74 4.79 -10.89
CA ILE A 39 11.91 3.89 -10.83
C ILE A 39 13.20 4.68 -11.04
N ARG A 40 13.26 5.51 -12.10
CA ARG A 40 14.44 6.33 -12.39
C ARG A 40 14.79 7.25 -11.23
N ARG A 41 13.78 7.89 -10.62
CA ARG A 41 13.98 8.78 -9.47
C ARG A 41 14.47 8.03 -8.23
N ALA A 42 13.91 6.85 -7.95
CA ALA A 42 14.33 6.01 -6.84
C ALA A 42 15.80 5.59 -7.00
N VAL A 43 16.17 5.05 -8.16
CA VAL A 43 17.55 4.60 -8.44
C VAL A 43 18.54 5.77 -8.39
N ILE A 44 18.20 6.95 -8.92
CA ILE A 44 19.07 8.13 -8.82
C ILE A 44 19.29 8.53 -7.35
N ARG A 45 18.24 8.46 -6.52
CA ARG A 45 18.31 8.78 -5.10
C ARG A 45 19.19 7.77 -4.34
N GLU A 46 19.05 6.49 -4.62
CA GLU A 46 19.86 5.42 -4.05
C GLU A 46 21.35 5.59 -4.40
N LEU A 47 21.67 5.75 -5.68
CA LEU A 47 23.06 5.98 -6.13
C LEU A 47 23.67 7.23 -5.49
N HIS A 48 22.89 8.30 -5.36
CA HIS A 48 23.36 9.52 -4.70
C HIS A 48 23.61 9.30 -3.20
N ALA A 49 22.76 8.52 -2.52
CA ALA A 49 22.97 8.13 -1.12
C ALA A 49 24.21 7.23 -0.94
N GLU A 50 24.57 6.45 -1.96
CA GLU A 50 25.84 5.71 -2.04
C GLU A 50 27.06 6.60 -2.40
N GLY A 51 26.87 7.91 -2.56
CA GLY A 51 27.94 8.88 -2.81
C GLY A 51 28.25 9.12 -4.29
N TRP A 52 27.44 8.62 -5.22
CA TRP A 52 27.64 8.92 -6.64
C TRP A 52 27.24 10.36 -6.96
N THR A 53 28.11 11.06 -7.70
CA THR A 53 27.76 12.38 -8.23
C THR A 53 26.81 12.26 -9.43
N PHE A 54 25.96 13.27 -9.66
CA PHE A 54 25.09 13.29 -10.86
C PHE A 54 25.87 13.20 -12.17
N ALA A 55 27.12 13.65 -12.22
CA ALA A 55 27.97 13.49 -13.40
C ALA A 55 28.31 12.01 -13.65
N ARG A 56 28.68 11.28 -12.59
CA ARG A 56 28.98 9.84 -12.68
C ARG A 56 27.75 9.01 -13.05
N ILE A 57 26.60 9.32 -12.43
CA ILE A 57 25.32 8.68 -12.76
C ILE A 57 24.96 8.93 -14.22
N GLY A 58 25.12 10.17 -14.69
CA GLY A 58 24.86 10.53 -16.09
C GLY A 58 25.74 9.75 -17.07
N ALA A 59 27.05 9.73 -16.83
CA ALA A 59 27.98 8.98 -17.66
C ALA A 59 27.63 7.48 -17.74
N ALA A 60 27.27 6.86 -16.60
CA ALA A 60 26.87 5.45 -16.56
C ALA A 60 25.53 5.16 -17.27
N ALA A 61 24.59 6.10 -17.21
CA ALA A 61 23.26 5.96 -17.82
C ALA A 61 23.17 6.45 -19.27
N GLY A 62 24.28 6.96 -19.86
CA GLY A 62 24.27 7.58 -21.18
C GLY A 62 23.50 8.90 -21.25
N LEU A 63 23.44 9.66 -20.15
CA LEU A 63 22.70 10.92 -20.02
C LEU A 63 23.62 12.06 -19.55
N SER A 64 23.26 13.31 -19.89
CA SER A 64 23.98 14.47 -19.35
C SER A 64 23.71 14.67 -17.86
N ARG A 65 24.66 15.31 -17.16
CA ARG A 65 24.49 15.72 -15.75
C ARG A 65 23.21 16.53 -15.55
N ALA A 66 22.93 17.49 -16.43
CA ALA A 66 21.73 18.31 -16.38
C ALA A 66 20.45 17.48 -16.51
N ARG A 67 20.45 16.46 -17.39
CA ARG A 67 19.31 15.57 -17.55
C ARG A 67 19.08 14.70 -16.31
N ILE A 68 20.13 14.18 -15.68
CA ILE A 68 20.00 13.43 -14.40
C ILE A 68 19.42 14.33 -13.31
N HIS A 69 19.93 15.55 -13.17
CA HIS A 69 19.41 16.51 -12.20
C HIS A 69 17.92 16.76 -12.43
N GLN A 70 17.51 17.07 -13.66
CA GLN A 70 16.11 17.29 -14.02
C GLN A 70 15.22 16.09 -13.66
N VAL A 71 15.66 14.87 -14.01
CA VAL A 71 14.90 13.64 -13.74
C VAL A 71 14.78 13.40 -12.24
N SER A 72 15.81 13.70 -11.46
CA SER A 72 15.77 13.52 -10.00
C SER A 72 14.70 14.38 -9.31
N THR A 73 14.42 15.57 -9.86
CA THR A 73 13.53 16.57 -9.26
C THR A 73 12.14 16.60 -9.86
N GLN A 74 11.95 16.20 -11.12
CA GLN A 74 10.66 16.32 -11.84
C GLN A 74 9.92 14.99 -11.97
N GLY A 75 8.58 15.06 -12.02
CA GLY A 75 7.70 13.93 -12.26
C GLY A 75 7.12 13.30 -10.98
N PRO A 76 6.45 12.14 -11.09
CA PRO A 76 5.83 11.45 -9.97
C PRO A 76 6.81 11.11 -8.85
N ALA A 77 6.36 11.21 -7.61
CA ALA A 77 7.16 10.95 -6.43
C ALA A 77 7.58 9.46 -6.37
N PRO A 78 8.88 9.13 -6.15
CA PRO A 78 9.33 7.74 -6.09
C PRO A 78 8.71 6.94 -4.94
N GLU A 79 8.26 7.61 -3.88
CA GLU A 79 7.53 7.01 -2.76
C GLU A 79 6.26 6.29 -3.21
N GLY A 80 5.70 6.65 -4.37
CA GLY A 80 4.59 5.93 -4.99
C GLY A 80 4.90 4.46 -5.30
N LEU A 81 6.18 4.07 -5.43
CA LEU A 81 6.59 2.66 -5.56
C LEU A 81 6.17 1.81 -4.36
N PHE A 82 5.88 2.44 -3.22
CA PHE A 82 5.24 1.77 -2.10
C PHE A 82 3.96 1.04 -2.53
N PHE A 83 3.14 1.58 -3.43
CA PHE A 83 1.89 0.89 -3.83
C PHE A 83 2.09 -0.20 -4.88
N GLY A 84 3.30 -0.35 -5.42
CA GLY A 84 3.60 -1.25 -6.53
C GLY A 84 3.48 -0.54 -7.88
N HIS A 85 2.99 -1.27 -8.88
CA HIS A 85 2.89 -0.84 -10.27
C HIS A 85 1.56 -1.28 -10.88
N GLY A 86 1.21 -0.71 -12.02
CA GLY A 86 -0.05 -0.94 -12.72
C GLY A 86 -1.23 -0.17 -12.12
N PRO A 87 -2.45 -0.41 -12.66
CA PRO A 87 -3.68 0.07 -12.05
C PRO A 87 -3.87 -0.55 -10.67
N LEU A 88 -4.48 0.22 -9.76
CA LEU A 88 -4.75 -0.20 -8.39
C LEU A 88 -6.25 -0.43 -8.18
N THR A 89 -6.58 -1.48 -7.44
CA THR A 89 -7.95 -1.78 -7.04
C THR A 89 -8.08 -1.69 -5.53
N LEU A 90 -8.95 -0.81 -5.06
CA LEU A 90 -9.36 -0.72 -3.66
C LEU A 90 -10.55 -1.64 -3.43
N LEU A 91 -10.32 -2.79 -2.80
CA LEU A 91 -11.35 -3.75 -2.46
C LEU A 91 -11.94 -3.44 -1.08
N VAL A 92 -13.25 -3.16 -1.04
CA VAL A 92 -13.96 -2.67 0.15
C VAL A 92 -15.23 -3.47 0.40
N PRO A 93 -15.66 -3.68 1.65
CA PRO A 93 -16.91 -4.37 1.91
C PRO A 93 -18.11 -3.52 1.47
N ASP A 94 -19.14 -4.14 0.90
CA ASP A 94 -20.43 -3.49 0.69
C ASP A 94 -21.16 -3.35 2.03
N THR A 95 -21.21 -2.12 2.54
CA THR A 95 -21.85 -1.79 3.82
C THR A 95 -23.33 -1.44 3.68
N ARG A 96 -23.92 -1.50 2.48
CA ARG A 96 -25.35 -1.19 2.26
C ARG A 96 -26.27 -2.15 3.00
N ALA A 97 -25.79 -3.34 3.36
CA ALA A 97 -26.52 -4.35 4.11
C ALA A 97 -26.66 -4.06 5.62
N GLY A 98 -26.10 -2.95 6.14
CA GLY A 98 -26.25 -2.52 7.54
C GLY A 98 -24.92 -2.39 8.29
N ARG A 99 -24.99 -2.24 9.62
CA ARG A 99 -23.80 -2.07 10.47
C ARG A 99 -23.04 -3.38 10.60
N LEU A 100 -21.87 -3.46 10.00
CA LEU A 100 -21.00 -4.63 10.04
C LEU A 100 -19.89 -4.45 11.06
N MET A 101 -19.65 -5.47 11.89
CA MET A 101 -18.48 -5.49 12.76
C MET A 101 -17.20 -5.58 11.92
N GLY A 102 -16.21 -4.74 12.22
CA GLY A 102 -14.94 -4.69 11.47
C GLY A 102 -15.05 -3.96 10.12
N ALA A 103 -16.17 -3.29 9.83
CA ALA A 103 -16.23 -2.41 8.66
C ALA A 103 -15.31 -1.20 8.82
N PRO A 104 -14.60 -0.81 7.73
CA PRO A 104 -13.84 0.42 7.71
C PRO A 104 -14.76 1.64 7.74
N ASP A 105 -14.14 2.81 7.88
CA ASP A 105 -14.81 4.08 7.66
C ASP A 105 -15.19 4.23 6.17
N PRO A 106 -16.44 4.63 5.85
CA PRO A 106 -16.87 4.84 4.47
C PRO A 106 -16.02 5.85 3.69
N ALA A 107 -15.38 6.81 4.37
CA ALA A 107 -14.51 7.80 3.75
C ALA A 107 -13.08 7.30 3.48
N ALA A 108 -12.67 6.15 4.03
CA ALA A 108 -11.30 5.66 3.88
C ALA A 108 -10.94 5.38 2.42
N ALA A 109 -11.80 4.67 1.68
CA ALA A 109 -11.53 4.28 0.31
C ALA A 109 -11.54 5.45 -0.69
N PRO A 110 -12.55 6.36 -0.68
CA PRO A 110 -12.51 7.55 -1.52
C PRO A 110 -11.27 8.41 -1.27
N ARG A 111 -10.91 8.67 -0.01
CA ARG A 111 -9.73 9.49 0.31
C ARG A 111 -8.42 8.84 -0.12
N LEU A 112 -8.29 7.52 0.05
CA LEU A 112 -7.11 6.81 -0.47
C LEU A 112 -7.08 6.83 -2.00
N ALA A 113 -8.23 6.68 -2.67
CA ALA A 113 -8.30 6.74 -4.12
C ALA A 113 -7.84 8.10 -4.67
N ASP A 114 -8.26 9.19 -4.03
CA ASP A 114 -7.84 10.54 -4.43
C ASP A 114 -6.33 10.73 -4.26
N GLN A 115 -5.76 10.28 -3.13
CA GLN A 115 -4.31 10.29 -2.90
C GLN A 115 -3.54 9.47 -3.94
N LEU A 116 -4.03 8.29 -4.29
CA LEU A 116 -3.41 7.44 -5.29
C LEU A 116 -3.48 8.06 -6.70
N LYS A 117 -4.57 8.75 -7.03
CA LYS A 117 -4.69 9.51 -8.28
C LYS A 117 -3.73 10.70 -8.31
N GLU A 118 -3.56 11.43 -7.21
CA GLU A 118 -2.55 12.49 -7.08
C GLU A 118 -1.13 11.96 -7.29
N LEU A 119 -0.86 10.74 -6.84
CA LEU A 119 0.39 10.04 -7.11
C LEU A 119 0.51 9.57 -8.56
N GLY A 120 -0.54 9.65 -9.37
CA GLY A 120 -0.57 9.32 -10.79
C GLY A 120 -0.87 7.84 -11.07
N PHE A 121 -1.72 7.20 -10.27
CA PHE A 121 -2.25 5.85 -10.52
C PHE A 121 -3.67 5.90 -11.11
N GLY A 122 -3.97 4.97 -12.01
CA GLY A 122 -5.34 4.56 -12.28
C GLY A 122 -5.90 3.77 -11.09
N VAL A 123 -7.07 4.16 -10.58
CA VAL A 123 -7.65 3.58 -9.36
C VAL A 123 -9.12 3.21 -9.57
N THR A 124 -9.47 1.99 -9.20
CA THR A 124 -10.84 1.48 -9.16
C THR A 124 -11.23 1.13 -7.73
N ILE A 125 -12.43 1.52 -7.29
CA ILE A 125 -13.00 1.06 -6.02
C ILE A 125 -14.00 -0.05 -6.32
N GLU A 126 -13.79 -1.22 -5.74
CA GLU A 126 -14.61 -2.41 -5.98
C GLU A 126 -15.24 -2.89 -4.66
N PRO A 127 -16.58 -2.95 -4.57
CA PRO A 127 -17.26 -3.50 -3.42
C PRO A 127 -17.29 -5.04 -3.46
N PHE A 128 -17.19 -5.69 -2.30
CA PHE A 128 -17.43 -7.13 -2.15
C PHE A 128 -18.52 -7.44 -1.12
N ALA A 129 -19.21 -8.56 -1.32
CA ALA A 129 -20.24 -9.02 -0.38
C ALA A 129 -19.62 -9.60 0.91
N PRO A 130 -19.91 -9.02 2.10
CA PRO A 130 -19.42 -9.56 3.37
C PRO A 130 -19.81 -11.03 3.59
N GLY A 131 -18.94 -11.77 4.27
CA GLY A 131 -19.11 -13.20 4.56
C GLY A 131 -18.78 -14.13 3.39
N ARG A 132 -18.51 -13.61 2.19
CA ARG A 132 -18.11 -14.38 1.03
C ARG A 132 -16.58 -14.37 0.83
N PRO A 133 -16.00 -15.42 0.22
CA PRO A 133 -14.63 -15.36 -0.29
C PRO A 133 -14.47 -14.20 -1.28
N VAL A 134 -13.31 -13.56 -1.25
CA VAL A 134 -12.94 -12.53 -2.23
C VAL A 134 -11.80 -13.03 -3.10
N ASP A 135 -11.74 -12.53 -4.34
CA ASP A 135 -10.63 -12.79 -5.24
C ASP A 135 -9.42 -11.93 -4.87
N LEU A 136 -8.35 -12.62 -4.47
CA LEU A 136 -7.06 -12.04 -4.10
C LEU A 136 -5.99 -12.29 -5.18
N LEU A 137 -6.29 -13.04 -6.25
CA LEU A 137 -5.32 -13.50 -7.26
C LEU A 137 -5.10 -12.48 -8.37
N ARG A 138 -4.91 -11.21 -7.98
CA ARG A 138 -4.69 -10.08 -8.89
C ARG A 138 -3.63 -9.13 -8.34
N ASP A 139 -2.91 -8.50 -9.25
CA ASP A 139 -1.93 -7.45 -8.93
C ASP A 139 -2.63 -6.14 -8.57
N GLY A 140 -1.89 -5.22 -7.94
CA GLY A 140 -2.41 -3.87 -7.61
C GLY A 140 -3.52 -3.86 -6.56
N LEU A 141 -3.72 -4.95 -5.81
CA LEU A 141 -4.82 -5.06 -4.86
C LEU A 141 -4.48 -4.42 -3.51
N ILE A 142 -5.34 -3.49 -3.09
CA ILE A 142 -5.35 -2.90 -1.76
C ILE A 142 -6.71 -3.22 -1.12
N VAL A 143 -6.71 -3.97 -0.03
CA VAL A 143 -7.91 -4.32 0.73
C VAL A 143 -8.07 -3.35 1.89
N ILE A 144 -9.23 -2.72 2.01
CA ILE A 144 -9.59 -1.92 3.18
C ILE A 144 -10.71 -2.66 3.91
N SER A 145 -10.34 -3.62 4.75
CA SER A 145 -11.28 -4.50 5.44
C SER A 145 -10.58 -5.39 6.47
N GLY A 146 -11.33 -5.81 7.49
CA GLY A 146 -10.87 -6.76 8.50
C GLY A 146 -11.16 -8.24 8.19
N PRO A 147 -10.50 -9.17 8.92
CA PRO A 147 -10.64 -10.62 8.74
C PRO A 147 -12.04 -11.14 9.10
N GLU A 148 -12.86 -10.36 9.78
CA GLU A 148 -14.23 -10.69 10.13
C GLU A 148 -15.14 -10.74 8.89
N LEU A 149 -14.82 -9.96 7.85
CA LEU A 149 -15.72 -9.71 6.73
C LEU A 149 -15.55 -10.67 5.56
N SER A 150 -14.50 -11.50 5.53
CA SER A 150 -14.34 -12.53 4.49
C SER A 150 -13.45 -13.68 4.98
N PRO A 151 -13.79 -14.95 4.68
CA PRO A 151 -12.90 -16.09 4.92
C PRO A 151 -11.53 -15.95 4.25
N SER A 152 -11.47 -15.42 3.02
CA SER A 152 -10.19 -15.20 2.30
C SER A 152 -9.30 -14.20 3.05
N LEU A 153 -9.88 -13.12 3.56
CA LEU A 153 -9.15 -12.11 4.32
C LEU A 153 -8.69 -12.64 5.68
N ARG A 154 -9.53 -13.44 6.34
CA ARG A 154 -9.14 -14.15 7.57
C ARG A 154 -7.91 -15.01 7.36
N GLN A 155 -7.88 -15.80 6.29
CA GLN A 155 -6.74 -16.65 5.97
C GLN A 155 -5.49 -15.82 5.62
N LEU A 156 -5.64 -14.78 4.79
CA LEU A 156 -4.56 -13.88 4.40
C LEU A 156 -3.90 -13.24 5.63
N ILE A 157 -4.70 -12.58 6.48
CA ILE A 157 -4.21 -11.86 7.67
C ILE A 157 -3.65 -12.82 8.72
N ALA A 158 -4.21 -14.04 8.85
CA ALA A 158 -3.66 -15.06 9.74
C ALA A 158 -2.25 -15.53 9.32
N GLY A 159 -1.88 -15.34 8.05
CA GLY A 159 -0.55 -15.64 7.51
C GLY A 159 0.55 -14.67 7.94
N ASP A 160 0.22 -13.57 8.61
CA ASP A 160 1.22 -12.63 9.13
C ASP A 160 2.12 -13.31 10.20
N PRO A 161 3.45 -13.33 9.98
CA PRO A 161 4.37 -14.00 10.89
C PRO A 161 4.64 -13.20 12.19
N ARG A 162 4.32 -11.90 12.22
CA ARG A 162 4.74 -10.94 13.26
C ARG A 162 3.57 -10.45 14.10
N LEU A 163 2.45 -10.13 13.46
CA LEU A 163 1.26 -9.59 14.10
C LEU A 163 0.10 -10.57 13.97
N ARG A 164 -0.71 -10.74 15.01
CA ARG A 164 -1.83 -11.71 15.00
C ARG A 164 -3.08 -11.16 15.68
N ARG A 165 -4.25 -11.38 15.08
CA ARG A 165 -5.54 -11.13 15.76
C ARG A 165 -5.65 -11.97 17.03
N ALA A 166 -5.86 -11.30 18.16
CA ALA A 166 -5.90 -11.90 19.49
C ALA A 166 -7.14 -11.48 20.26
N VAL A 167 -7.54 -12.31 21.22
CA VAL A 167 -8.54 -11.97 22.23
C VAL A 167 -7.86 -11.05 23.25
N ALA A 168 -8.38 -9.84 23.40
CA ALA A 168 -7.77 -8.83 24.25
C ALA A 168 -8.08 -9.01 25.74
N ARG A 169 -9.24 -9.60 26.07
CA ARG A 169 -9.70 -9.95 27.41
C ARG A 169 -10.53 -11.24 27.38
N PRO A 170 -10.53 -12.06 28.44
CA PRO A 170 -11.45 -13.19 28.54
C PRO A 170 -12.91 -12.73 28.36
N GLY A 171 -13.64 -13.35 27.43
CA GLY A 171 -15.02 -12.96 27.10
C GLY A 171 -15.16 -11.90 25.99
N ASP A 172 -14.08 -11.21 25.59
CA ASP A 172 -14.11 -10.33 24.42
C ASP A 172 -13.99 -11.13 23.11
N GLY A 173 -14.53 -10.58 22.03
CA GLY A 173 -14.15 -11.01 20.68
C GLY A 173 -12.65 -10.79 20.41
N ARG A 174 -12.14 -11.25 19.26
CA ARG A 174 -10.75 -11.04 18.81
C ARG A 174 -10.48 -9.57 18.43
N ARG A 175 -10.57 -8.66 19.40
CA ARG A 175 -10.48 -7.20 19.25
C ARG A 175 -9.10 -6.63 19.62
N GLY A 176 -8.11 -7.48 19.76
CA GLY A 176 -6.71 -7.08 19.97
C GLY A 176 -5.82 -7.55 18.83
N ILE A 177 -4.62 -6.98 18.78
CA ILE A 177 -3.54 -7.46 17.92
C ILE A 177 -2.34 -7.77 18.80
N GLU A 178 -1.94 -9.03 18.80
CA GLU A 178 -0.72 -9.48 19.43
C GLU A 178 0.47 -9.19 18.52
N ASP A 179 1.43 -8.44 19.06
CA ASP A 179 2.78 -8.35 18.56
C ASP A 179 3.58 -9.51 19.16
N ARG A 180 3.94 -10.48 18.33
CA ARG A 180 4.67 -11.68 18.74
C ARG A 180 6.10 -11.38 19.16
N ALA A 181 6.72 -10.35 18.58
CA ALA A 181 8.09 -9.96 18.89
C ALA A 181 8.16 -9.28 20.26
N ALA A 182 7.22 -8.37 20.53
CA ALA A 182 7.12 -7.66 21.81
C ALA A 182 6.38 -8.45 22.90
N ARG A 183 5.75 -9.59 22.56
CA ARG A 183 4.84 -10.37 23.43
C ARG A 183 3.78 -9.49 24.09
N ARG A 184 3.21 -8.57 23.31
CA ARG A 184 2.26 -7.55 23.78
C ARG A 184 0.99 -7.60 22.95
N ILE A 185 -0.15 -7.51 23.64
CA ILE A 185 -1.45 -7.34 22.98
C ILE A 185 -1.79 -5.85 22.97
N TYR A 186 -1.96 -5.31 21.77
CA TYR A 186 -2.44 -3.96 21.52
C TYR A 186 -3.95 -3.96 21.36
N ARG A 187 -4.60 -2.97 21.96
CA ARG A 187 -6.03 -2.71 21.86
C ARG A 187 -6.29 -1.21 22.02
N PRO A 188 -7.39 -0.69 21.48
CA PRO A 188 -7.80 0.68 21.71
C PRO A 188 -7.94 0.95 23.22
N ALA A 189 -7.46 2.11 23.67
CA ALA A 189 -7.67 2.57 25.02
C ALA A 189 -9.11 3.09 25.13
N SER A 190 -9.89 2.56 26.06
CA SER A 190 -11.20 3.10 26.41
C SER A 190 -11.04 3.89 27.72
N PRO A 191 -11.62 5.09 27.84
CA PRO A 191 -12.59 5.74 26.95
C PRO A 191 -12.00 6.70 25.91
N ASP A 192 -10.67 6.81 25.79
CA ASP A 192 -10.00 7.81 24.96
C ASP A 192 -10.36 7.69 23.47
N PRO A 193 -10.42 8.81 22.72
CA PRO A 193 -10.69 8.79 21.29
C PRO A 193 -9.45 8.35 20.52
N HIS A 194 -9.11 7.08 20.69
CA HIS A 194 -7.95 6.41 20.14
C HIS A 194 -8.35 5.06 19.54
N ASP A 195 -7.81 4.73 18.37
CA ASP A 195 -7.99 3.45 17.71
C ASP A 195 -6.66 2.91 17.17
N ILE A 196 -6.67 1.69 16.66
CA ILE A 196 -5.48 1.05 16.08
C ILE A 196 -5.82 0.53 14.70
N ALA A 197 -4.93 0.79 13.75
CA ALA A 197 -4.97 0.20 12.43
C ALA A 197 -3.83 -0.79 12.22
N TYR A 198 -4.12 -1.87 11.52
CA TYR A 198 -3.16 -2.80 10.96
C TYR A 198 -2.92 -2.41 9.50
N LEU A 199 -1.66 -2.19 9.15
CA LEU A 199 -1.21 -1.98 7.78
C LEU A 199 -0.17 -3.05 7.43
N ALA A 200 -0.41 -3.79 6.36
CA ALA A 200 0.52 -4.83 5.95
C ALA A 200 0.55 -5.05 4.44
N ARG A 201 1.72 -5.43 3.93
CA ARG A 201 1.86 -6.03 2.60
C ARG A 201 2.08 -7.53 2.78
N LEU A 202 1.06 -8.30 2.46
CA LEU A 202 1.02 -9.76 2.63
C LEU A 202 1.24 -10.46 1.29
N PRO A 203 1.80 -11.68 1.27
CA PRO A 203 1.94 -12.44 0.04
C PRO A 203 0.57 -12.76 -0.55
N ARG A 204 0.45 -12.65 -1.87
CA ARG A 204 -0.73 -13.16 -2.59
C ARG A 204 -0.84 -14.68 -2.34
N PRO A 205 -2.05 -15.27 -2.27
CA PRO A 205 -2.20 -16.70 -1.95
C PRO A 205 -1.45 -17.67 -2.87
N ASP A 206 -1.22 -17.30 -4.13
CA ASP A 206 -0.43 -18.08 -5.10
C ASP A 206 1.10 -17.82 -5.01
N GLY A 207 1.53 -16.94 -4.10
CA GLY A 207 2.92 -16.51 -3.93
C GLY A 207 3.45 -15.56 -5.01
N ARG A 208 2.65 -15.18 -6.01
CA ARG A 208 3.08 -14.40 -7.19
C ARG A 208 2.69 -12.92 -7.08
N GLY A 209 3.11 -12.28 -5.99
CA GLY A 209 2.82 -10.86 -5.76
C GLY A 209 2.39 -10.61 -4.32
N THR A 210 1.75 -9.47 -4.11
CA THR A 210 1.35 -9.03 -2.77
C THR A 210 0.00 -8.35 -2.76
N VAL A 211 -0.66 -8.41 -1.60
CA VAL A 211 -1.88 -7.66 -1.28
C VAL A 211 -1.55 -6.68 -0.16
N LEU A 212 -1.83 -5.39 -0.36
CA LEU A 212 -1.76 -4.40 0.72
C LEU A 212 -3.07 -4.45 1.50
N VAL A 213 -3.00 -4.52 2.83
CA VAL A 213 -4.17 -4.63 3.71
C VAL A 213 -4.17 -3.45 4.67
N ILE A 214 -5.32 -2.78 4.77
CA ILE A 214 -5.63 -1.73 5.73
C ILE A 214 -6.83 -2.21 6.55
N ASP A 215 -6.63 -2.37 7.84
CA ASP A 215 -7.63 -2.94 8.74
C ASP A 215 -7.66 -2.17 10.07
N GLY A 216 -8.66 -1.30 10.21
CA GLY A 216 -8.94 -0.61 11.46
C GLY A 216 -9.68 -1.52 12.44
N LEU A 217 -9.27 -1.52 13.72
CA LEU A 217 -10.06 -2.20 14.76
C LEU A 217 -11.47 -1.61 14.88
N HIS A 218 -11.62 -0.31 14.61
CA HIS A 218 -12.88 0.39 14.40
C HIS A 218 -12.79 1.30 13.17
N PRO A 219 -13.89 1.95 12.74
CA PRO A 219 -13.86 2.83 11.56
C PRO A 219 -12.76 3.89 11.59
N PRO A 220 -12.55 4.66 12.69
CA PRO A 220 -11.50 5.68 12.73
C PRO A 220 -10.09 5.15 12.47
N GLY A 221 -9.79 3.91 12.87
CA GLY A 221 -8.50 3.27 12.61
C GLY A 221 -8.19 3.17 11.12
N SER A 222 -9.15 2.75 10.30
CA SER A 222 -8.95 2.65 8.85
C SER A 222 -8.68 4.02 8.21
N LEU A 223 -9.39 5.06 8.65
CA LEU A 223 -9.19 6.43 8.19
C LEU A 223 -7.84 6.99 8.65
N GLY A 224 -7.42 6.64 9.87
CA GLY A 224 -6.11 7.00 10.40
C GLY A 224 -4.94 6.36 9.64
N ALA A 225 -5.09 5.11 9.17
CA ALA A 225 -4.11 4.50 8.28
C ALA A 225 -3.99 5.25 6.95
N VAL A 226 -5.12 5.66 6.37
CA VAL A 226 -5.14 6.50 5.15
C VAL A 226 -4.46 7.86 5.42
N ARG A 227 -4.71 8.49 6.57
CA ARG A 227 -4.00 9.71 6.99
C ARG A 227 -2.49 9.50 7.13
N LEU A 228 -2.07 8.38 7.70
CA LEU A 228 -0.64 8.06 7.84
C LEU A 228 0.02 7.86 6.47
N LEU A 229 -0.66 7.18 5.53
CA LEU A 229 -0.18 7.08 4.15
C LEU A 229 -0.07 8.45 3.49
N ALA A 230 -1.01 9.37 3.74
CA ALA A 230 -0.97 10.73 3.19
C ALA A 230 0.23 11.55 3.70
N THR A 231 0.55 11.41 4.98
CA THR A 231 1.47 12.32 5.70
C THR A 231 2.86 11.74 5.92
N ARG A 232 3.01 10.41 5.87
CA ARG A 232 4.25 9.69 6.20
C ARG A 232 4.61 8.61 5.19
N LEU A 233 4.15 8.72 3.94
CA LEU A 233 4.47 7.76 2.87
C LEU A 233 5.98 7.57 2.70
N ALA A 234 6.75 8.66 2.72
CA ALA A 234 8.20 8.62 2.57
C ALA A 234 8.86 7.74 3.66
N THR A 235 8.48 7.94 4.92
CA THR A 235 9.00 7.13 6.04
C THR A 235 8.63 5.65 5.91
N LEU A 236 7.41 5.33 5.46
CA LEU A 236 7.02 3.94 5.20
C LEU A 236 7.79 3.35 4.03
N HIS A 237 7.95 4.10 2.93
CA HIS A 237 8.68 3.68 1.76
C HIS A 237 10.16 3.45 2.05
N GLU A 238 10.80 4.31 2.84
CA GLU A 238 12.20 4.11 3.27
C GLU A 238 12.38 2.83 4.11
N ARG A 239 11.40 2.50 4.96
CA ARG A 239 11.50 1.34 5.86
C ARG A 239 11.09 0.02 5.22
N ALA A 240 10.12 0.05 4.31
CA ALA A 240 9.53 -1.16 3.72
C ALA A 240 9.83 -1.32 2.23
N ALA A 241 10.09 -0.23 1.50
CA ALA A 241 10.09 -0.19 0.04
C ALA A 241 8.85 -0.93 -0.51
N ASN A 242 9.05 -1.91 -1.39
CA ASN A 242 8.02 -2.80 -1.92
C ASN A 242 7.99 -4.19 -1.23
N ARG A 243 8.72 -4.35 -0.12
CA ARG A 243 8.85 -5.63 0.58
C ARG A 243 7.59 -5.96 1.38
N ARG A 244 7.45 -7.24 1.73
CA ARG A 244 6.38 -7.71 2.63
C ARG A 244 6.66 -7.22 4.04
N PHE A 245 5.65 -6.66 4.68
CA PHE A 245 5.78 -6.08 6.01
C PHE A 245 4.44 -6.07 6.74
N SER A 246 4.48 -5.84 8.04
CA SER A 246 3.31 -5.42 8.81
C SER A 246 3.68 -4.45 9.93
N VAL A 247 2.74 -3.57 10.27
CA VAL A 247 2.90 -2.53 11.28
C VAL A 247 1.56 -2.19 11.92
N LEU A 248 1.58 -1.79 13.18
CA LEU A 248 0.43 -1.17 13.84
C LEU A 248 0.55 0.34 13.82
N ILE A 249 -0.57 1.00 13.59
CA ILE A 249 -0.71 2.45 13.57
C ILE A 249 -1.61 2.83 14.74
N GLY A 250 -1.13 3.71 15.60
CA GLY A 250 -1.95 4.36 16.62
C GLY A 250 -2.66 5.55 16.00
N VAL A 251 -3.96 5.67 16.22
CA VAL A 251 -4.79 6.71 15.61
C VAL A 251 -5.50 7.47 16.71
N ARG A 252 -5.27 8.77 16.80
CA ARG A 252 -6.07 9.66 17.63
C ARG A 252 -7.08 10.37 16.76
N TYR A 253 -8.33 10.42 17.19
CA TYR A 253 -9.41 11.00 16.41
C TYR A 253 -10.26 11.98 17.22
N GLU A 254 -11.08 12.78 16.54
CA GLU A 254 -12.07 13.63 17.17
C GLU A 254 -13.34 12.81 17.50
N ARG A 255 -13.79 12.83 18.76
CA ARG A 255 -14.89 11.96 19.23
C ARG A 255 -16.21 12.18 18.47
N GLY A 256 -16.52 13.41 18.08
CA GLY A 256 -17.80 13.75 17.44
C GLY A 256 -17.89 13.28 15.99
N THR A 257 -16.78 13.30 15.26
CA THR A 257 -16.72 13.06 13.81
C THR A 257 -16.05 11.73 13.44
N GLY A 258 -15.19 11.20 14.32
CA GLY A 258 -14.29 10.10 13.99
C GLY A 258 -13.08 10.51 13.16
N GLU A 259 -12.91 11.81 12.87
CA GLU A 259 -11.85 12.32 12.01
C GLU A 259 -10.47 12.16 12.67
N PRO A 260 -9.48 11.53 12.02
CA PRO A 260 -8.14 11.39 12.55
C PRO A 260 -7.43 12.75 12.67
N VAL A 261 -7.05 13.10 13.90
CA VAL A 261 -6.25 14.29 14.18
C VAL A 261 -4.76 13.97 14.13
N ASP A 262 -4.38 12.74 14.48
CA ASP A 262 -3.00 12.27 14.46
C ASP A 262 -2.94 10.76 14.17
N ALA A 263 -1.87 10.34 13.50
CA ALA A 263 -1.60 8.94 13.21
C ALA A 263 -0.08 8.71 13.18
N ASP A 264 0.40 7.74 13.96
CA ASP A 264 1.82 7.38 14.02
C ASP A 264 2.01 5.86 14.16
N LEU A 265 3.21 5.39 13.87
CA LEU A 265 3.58 3.98 14.02
C LEU A 265 3.60 3.61 15.50
N LEU A 266 2.74 2.68 15.88
CA LEU A 266 2.65 2.11 17.23
C LEU A 266 3.67 0.99 17.44
N THR A 267 4.11 0.35 16.35
CA THR A 267 5.18 -0.66 16.35
C THR A 267 6.25 -0.29 15.33
N PRO A 268 7.45 -0.91 15.40
CA PRO A 268 8.35 -0.94 14.25
C PRO A 268 7.67 -1.49 12.99
N VAL A 269 8.20 -1.13 11.83
CA VAL A 269 7.83 -1.77 10.56
C VAL A 269 8.48 -3.14 10.53
N TYR A 270 7.69 -4.19 10.70
CA TYR A 270 8.19 -5.56 10.72
C TYR A 270 8.26 -6.12 9.31
N LEU A 271 9.46 -6.29 8.78
CA LEU A 271 9.67 -6.99 7.51
C LEU A 271 9.41 -8.49 7.68
N HIS A 272 8.76 -9.10 6.68
CA HIS A 272 8.37 -10.51 6.70
C HIS A 272 9.39 -11.44 6.05
N ASP A 273 10.37 -10.88 5.35
CA ASP A 273 11.44 -11.70 4.79
C ASP A 273 12.23 -12.36 5.91
N PRO A 274 12.75 -13.57 5.69
CA PRO A 274 13.77 -14.12 6.57
C PRO A 274 14.91 -13.11 6.63
N VAL A 275 15.40 -12.81 7.83
CA VAL A 275 16.70 -12.15 7.96
C VAL A 275 17.67 -13.02 7.18
N ASP A 276 18.18 -12.54 6.05
CA ASP A 276 19.23 -13.25 5.34
C ASP A 276 20.44 -13.32 6.28
N SER A 277 20.61 -14.48 6.90
CA SER A 277 21.68 -14.78 7.85
C SER A 277 23.06 -14.76 7.19
N ARG A 278 23.18 -14.33 5.93
CA ARG A 278 24.43 -14.23 5.16
C ARG A 278 25.13 -12.87 5.26
N LEU A 279 24.56 -11.88 5.96
CA LEU A 279 25.27 -10.64 6.30
C LEU A 279 25.59 -10.58 7.80
N ARG A 280 26.39 -11.54 8.29
CA ARG A 280 27.25 -11.28 9.46
C ARG A 280 28.58 -10.76 8.94
N PRO A 281 29.06 -9.57 9.32
CA PRO A 281 30.44 -9.20 9.04
C PRO A 281 31.33 -10.25 9.72
N ALA A 282 32.28 -10.79 8.96
CA ALA A 282 33.31 -11.66 9.49
C ALA A 282 33.93 -10.95 10.70
N ARG A 283 33.72 -11.52 11.89
CA ARG A 283 34.49 -11.14 13.08
C ARG A 283 35.96 -11.33 12.71
N GLN A 284 36.69 -10.24 12.56
CA GLN A 284 38.15 -10.27 12.58
C GLN A 284 38.55 -10.88 13.91
N ARG A 285 39.04 -12.12 13.84
CA ARG A 285 39.79 -12.73 14.94
C ARG A 285 41.14 -12.02 14.99
N ARG A 286 41.40 -11.34 16.10
CA ARG A 286 42.76 -11.12 16.59
C ARG A 286 43.19 -12.37 17.35
#